data_AF-A0A2D4KSK3-F1
#
_entry.id   AF-A0A2D4KSK3-F1
#
_cell.length_a   1.000
_cell.length_b   1.000
_cell.length_c   1.000
_cell.angle_alpha   90.00
_cell.angle_beta   90.00
_cell.angle_gamma   90.00
#
_symmetry.space_group_name_H-M   'P 1'
#
loop_
_entity.id
_entity.type
_entity.pdbx_description
1 polymer ?
#
loop_
_entity_poly.entity_id
_entity_poly.type
_entity_poly.pdbx_seq_one_letter_code
_entity_poly.pdbx_strand_id
1 'polypeptide(L)'
;GVTVDPYFHDRVASFYEGQVAIWDLRKFEKPVLTLTEQPKPLIKAAWCPTRTGLLATLTRDSNVIKLYDMQHTPTPIGDETEPTIIERSVQPCEHYIASFAWHPSSQNRMVVVASNRTMSDFTVFERISLAWSPVT
;
A
#
# COMPACT_ATOMS: atom_id res chain seq x y z
N GLY A 1 -11.18 8.44 -0.72
CA GLY A 1 -11.14 8.32 0.75
C GLY A 1 -9.80 8.83 1.27
N VAL A 2 -9.59 8.76 2.59
CA VAL A 2 -8.36 9.23 3.25
C VAL A 2 -7.93 8.25 4.35
N THR A 3 -6.63 8.13 4.58
CA THR A 3 -6.06 7.30 5.66
C THR A 3 -4.74 7.91 6.16
N VAL A 4 -4.56 7.94 7.48
CA VAL A 4 -3.36 8.48 8.14
C VAL A 4 -2.36 7.35 8.36
N ASP A 5 -1.08 7.62 8.13
CA ASP A 5 -0.02 6.66 8.40
C ASP A 5 0.10 6.41 9.93
N PRO A 6 0.09 5.15 10.39
CA PRO A 6 0.12 4.82 11.81
C PRO A 6 1.48 5.11 12.49
N TYR A 7 2.55 5.31 11.72
CA TYR A 7 3.89 5.60 12.23
C TYR A 7 4.31 7.04 12.03
N PHE A 8 3.69 7.75 11.08
CA PHE A 8 4.00 9.14 10.76
C PHE A 8 2.71 9.95 10.68
N HIS A 9 2.29 10.57 11.78
CA HIS A 9 1.00 11.29 11.85
C HIS A 9 0.88 12.44 10.84
N ASP A 10 2.01 13.00 10.39
CA ASP A 10 2.05 14.04 9.36
C ASP A 10 1.97 13.47 7.94
N ARG A 11 2.00 12.15 7.77
CA ARG A 11 1.86 11.48 6.47
C ARG A 11 0.44 10.97 6.29
N VAL A 12 -0.23 11.46 5.25
CA VAL A 12 -1.61 11.08 4.91
C VAL A 12 -1.67 10.58 3.47
N ALA A 13 -2.45 9.54 3.23
CA ALA A 13 -2.81 9.11 1.88
C ALA A 13 -4.26 9.46 1.59
N SER A 14 -4.51 10.13 0.47
CA SER A 14 -5.85 10.31 -0.11
C SER A 14 -5.95 9.53 -1.41
N PHE A 15 -7.12 8.99 -1.71
CA PHE A 15 -7.36 8.27 -2.96
C PHE A 15 -8.67 8.68 -3.60
N TYR A 16 -8.65 8.82 -4.93
CA TYR A 16 -9.82 9.12 -5.75
C TYR A 16 -9.59 8.60 -7.17
N GLU A 17 -10.62 8.00 -7.77
CA GLU A 17 -10.50 7.30 -9.06
C GLU A 17 -9.29 6.36 -9.05
N GLY A 18 -8.45 6.32 -10.09
CA GLY A 18 -7.23 5.51 -10.13
C GLY A 18 -5.98 6.21 -9.59
N GLN A 19 -6.09 7.16 -8.66
CA GLN A 19 -4.92 7.86 -8.09
C GLN A 19 -4.90 7.82 -6.56
N VAL A 20 -3.69 7.66 -6.02
CA VAL A 20 -3.38 7.86 -4.60
C VAL A 20 -2.37 9.00 -4.49
N ALA A 21 -2.72 10.03 -3.75
CA ALA A 21 -1.81 11.11 -3.40
C ALA A 21 -1.34 10.94 -1.94
N ILE A 22 -0.04 11.01 -1.74
CA ILE A 22 0.61 11.04 -0.43
C ILE A 22 0.91 12.48 -0.08
N TRP A 23 0.63 12.87 1.15
CA TRP A 23 0.76 14.23 1.65
C TRP A 23 1.66 14.25 2.88
N ASP A 24 2.46 15.31 3.00
CA ASP A 24 3.09 15.71 4.25
C ASP A 24 2.33 16.94 4.78
N LEU A 25 1.68 16.81 5.93
CA LEU A 25 0.87 17.86 6.55
C LEU A 25 1.70 19.07 6.98
N ARG A 26 3.02 18.93 7.14
CA ARG A 26 3.93 20.04 7.42
C ARG A 26 4.16 20.93 6.19
N LYS A 27 3.94 20.38 4.98
CA LYS A 27 4.12 21.03 3.67
C LYS A 27 2.91 20.73 2.76
N PHE A 28 1.72 21.19 3.17
CA PHE A 28 0.43 20.79 2.57
C PHE A 28 0.03 21.55 1.28
N GLU A 29 0.99 22.06 0.51
CA GLU A 29 0.72 22.82 -0.73
C GLU A 29 0.47 21.91 -1.93
N LYS A 30 1.17 20.77 -1.99
CA LYS A 30 1.10 19.78 -3.06
C LYS A 30 1.37 18.38 -2.51
N PRO A 31 0.89 17.31 -3.17
CA PRO A 31 1.25 15.97 -2.75
C PRO A 31 2.76 15.75 -2.90
N VAL A 32 3.34 15.03 -1.94
CA VAL A 32 4.75 14.66 -1.95
C VAL A 32 5.02 13.52 -2.93
N LEU A 33 3.99 12.74 -3.24
CA LEU A 33 4.03 11.62 -4.17
C LEU A 33 2.62 11.34 -4.69
N THR A 34 2.50 11.01 -5.98
CA THR A 34 1.25 10.54 -6.60
C THR A 34 1.47 9.18 -7.25
N LEU A 35 0.71 8.18 -6.81
CA LEU A 35 0.69 6.81 -7.34
C LEU A 35 -0.49 6.66 -8.29
N THR A 36 -0.30 5.98 -9.43
CA THR A 36 -1.33 5.83 -10.47
C THR A 36 -1.69 4.34 -10.70
N GLU A 37 -2.99 4.03 -10.63
CA GLU A 37 -3.56 2.67 -10.72
C GLU A 37 -4.66 2.51 -11.78
N GLN A 38 -4.77 3.48 -12.69
CA GLN A 38 -5.70 3.48 -13.84
C GLN A 38 -5.69 2.14 -14.60
N PRO A 39 -6.83 1.71 -15.20
CA PRO A 39 -8.02 2.51 -15.50
C PRO A 39 -9.18 2.37 -14.50
N LYS A 40 -9.07 1.51 -13.49
CA LYS A 40 -10.19 1.22 -12.58
C LYS A 40 -10.14 2.10 -11.32
N PRO A 41 -11.29 2.56 -10.81
CA PRO A 41 -11.32 3.36 -9.59
C PRO A 41 -10.89 2.55 -8.37
N LEU A 42 -10.11 3.17 -7.49
CA LEU A 42 -9.77 2.72 -6.16
C LEU A 42 -11.04 2.69 -5.29
N ILE A 43 -11.27 1.56 -4.64
CA ILE A 43 -12.34 1.38 -3.66
C ILE A 43 -11.80 1.37 -2.23
N LYS A 44 -10.49 1.12 -2.05
CA LYS A 44 -9.86 1.12 -0.73
C LYS A 44 -8.36 1.41 -0.80
N ALA A 45 -7.87 2.13 0.21
CA ALA A 45 -6.45 2.22 0.54
C ALA A 45 -6.30 2.10 2.06
N ALA A 46 -5.26 1.42 2.54
CA ALA A 46 -4.98 1.27 3.97
C ALA A 46 -3.48 1.04 4.23
N TRP A 47 -2.92 1.85 5.13
CA TRP A 47 -1.57 1.65 5.67
C TRP A 47 -1.49 0.37 6.51
N CYS A 48 -0.36 -0.31 6.43
CA CYS A 48 -0.07 -1.45 7.29
C CYS A 48 0.27 -0.96 8.72
N PRO A 49 -0.46 -1.38 9.76
CA PRO A 49 -0.23 -0.96 11.13
C PRO A 49 0.99 -1.63 11.77
N THR A 50 1.53 -2.67 11.14
CA THR A 50 2.66 -3.46 11.66
C THR A 50 3.93 -3.32 10.82
N ARG A 51 3.89 -2.56 9.72
CA ARG A 51 5.05 -2.30 8.86
C ARG A 51 5.05 -0.86 8.35
N THR A 52 6.08 -0.13 8.76
CA THR A 52 6.29 1.28 8.42
C THR A 52 6.32 1.49 6.90
N GLY A 53 5.53 2.44 6.39
CA GLY A 53 5.61 2.84 4.98
C GLY A 53 4.99 1.86 3.98
N LEU A 54 4.33 0.80 4.43
CA LEU A 54 3.62 -0.11 3.53
C LEU A 54 2.15 0.33 3.36
N LEU A 55 1.76 0.68 2.14
CA LEU A 55 0.39 1.05 1.77
C LEU A 55 -0.21 -0.04 0.86
N ALA A 56 -1.40 -0.54 1.21
CA ALA A 56 -2.18 -1.40 0.34
C ALA A 56 -3.30 -0.64 -0.34
N THR A 57 -3.62 -1.02 -1.56
CA THR A 57 -4.70 -0.46 -2.35
C THR A 57 -5.49 -1.55 -3.08
N LEU A 58 -6.75 -1.25 -3.36
CA LEU A 58 -7.67 -2.13 -4.07
C LEU A 58 -8.50 -1.31 -5.07
N THR A 59 -8.49 -1.74 -6.32
CA THR A 59 -9.34 -1.19 -7.38
C THR A 59 -10.63 -2.01 -7.53
N ARG A 60 -11.67 -1.39 -8.10
CA ARG A 60 -12.96 -2.02 -8.37
C ARG A 60 -12.79 -3.25 -9.26
N ASP A 61 -13.55 -4.32 -9.00
CA ASP A 61 -13.55 -5.55 -9.78
C ASP A 61 -12.14 -6.13 -9.99
N SER A 62 -11.32 -6.09 -8.93
CA SER A 62 -9.98 -6.65 -8.88
C SER A 62 -9.90 -7.75 -7.83
N ASN A 63 -9.22 -8.84 -8.16
CA ASN A 63 -8.78 -9.86 -7.19
C ASN A 63 -7.33 -9.62 -6.72
N VAL A 64 -6.72 -8.51 -7.16
CA VAL A 64 -5.36 -8.11 -6.84
C VAL A 64 -5.37 -6.93 -5.88
N ILE A 65 -4.59 -7.04 -4.81
CA ILE A 65 -4.23 -5.93 -3.92
C ILE A 65 -2.83 -5.46 -4.33
N LYS A 66 -2.69 -4.18 -4.66
CA LYS A 66 -1.37 -3.58 -4.87
C LYS A 66 -0.79 -3.11 -3.54
N LEU A 67 0.53 -3.17 -3.45
CA LEU A 67 1.29 -2.79 -2.27
C LEU A 67 2.40 -1.84 -2.72
N TYR A 68 2.49 -0.73 -2.01
CA TYR A 68 3.50 0.30 -2.19
C TYR A 68 4.33 0.37 -0.93
N ASP A 69 5.60 0.00 -1.05
CA ASP A 69 6.55 0.07 0.05
C ASP A 69 7.42 1.32 -0.08
N MET A 70 7.25 2.22 0.89
CA MET A 70 7.95 3.49 1.01
C MET A 70 8.91 3.51 2.21
N GLN A 71 9.28 2.35 2.77
CA GLN A 71 10.15 2.27 3.95
C GLN A 71 11.54 2.90 3.72
N HIS A 72 12.04 2.85 2.48
CA HIS A 72 13.33 3.41 2.10
C HIS A 72 13.26 4.86 1.60
N THR A 73 12.07 5.45 1.58
CA THR A 73 11.91 6.86 1.23
C THR A 73 12.28 7.73 2.44
N PRO A 74 13.17 8.73 2.31
CA PRO A 74 13.49 9.66 3.38
C PRO A 74 12.22 10.33 3.92
N THR A 75 12.11 10.45 5.24
CA THR A 75 11.08 11.26 5.91
C THR A 75 11.73 12.52 6.48
N PRO A 76 11.24 13.74 6.16
CA PRO A 76 10.05 14.05 5.37
C PRO A 76 10.24 13.76 3.86
N ILE A 77 9.16 13.30 3.22
CA ILE A 77 9.14 13.04 1.78
C ILE A 77 9.07 14.41 1.10
N GLY A 78 10.19 14.96 0.62
CA GLY A 78 10.15 16.29 0.00
C GLY A 78 11.47 17.02 -0.22
N ASP A 79 12.61 16.45 0.15
CA ASP A 79 13.92 17.06 -0.10
C ASP A 79 14.55 16.44 -1.35
N GLU A 80 14.38 17.12 -2.51
CA GLU A 80 14.99 16.95 -3.86
C GLU A 80 15.28 15.53 -4.42
N THR A 81 14.95 14.48 -3.69
CA THR A 81 15.22 13.09 -4.02
C THR A 81 13.93 12.40 -4.39
N GLU A 82 13.93 11.73 -5.54
CA GLU A 82 12.79 10.92 -5.95
C GLU A 82 12.57 9.79 -4.94
N PRO A 83 11.34 9.61 -4.42
CA PRO A 83 11.06 8.55 -3.47
C PRO A 83 11.25 7.19 -4.12
N THR A 84 12.08 6.33 -3.52
CA THR A 84 12.19 4.94 -3.96
C THR A 84 11.01 4.14 -3.43
N ILE A 85 10.09 3.80 -4.32
CA ILE A 85 8.88 3.02 -4.01
C ILE A 85 9.02 1.64 -4.62
N ILE A 86 8.85 0.61 -3.80
CA ILE A 86 8.79 -0.77 -4.30
C ILE A 86 7.33 -1.14 -4.48
N GLU A 87 6.94 -1.31 -5.74
CA GLU A 87 5.60 -1.77 -6.11
C GLU A 87 5.54 -3.29 -6.20
N ARG A 88 4.47 -3.87 -5.65
CA ARG A 88 4.17 -5.29 -5.82
C ARG A 88 2.67 -5.54 -5.76
N SER A 89 2.28 -6.73 -6.21
CA SER A 89 0.89 -7.17 -6.24
C SER A 89 0.77 -8.50 -5.51
N VAL A 90 -0.36 -8.70 -4.83
CA VAL A 90 -0.75 -9.98 -4.24
C VAL A 90 -2.15 -10.35 -4.68
N GLN A 91 -2.42 -11.64 -4.83
CA GLN A 91 -3.73 -12.19 -5.18
C GLN A 91 -4.19 -13.14 -4.06
N PRO A 92 -4.92 -12.63 -3.06
CA PRO A 92 -5.39 -13.43 -1.93
C PRO A 92 -6.43 -14.50 -2.27
N CYS A 93 -7.18 -14.32 -3.36
CA CYS A 93 -8.21 -15.26 -3.80
C CYS A 93 -8.48 -15.11 -5.31
N GLU A 94 -9.22 -16.08 -5.89
CA GLU A 94 -9.58 -16.07 -7.31
C GLU A 94 -10.76 -15.13 -7.64
N HIS A 95 -11.57 -14.77 -6.63
CA HIS A 95 -12.73 -13.90 -6.81
C HIS A 95 -12.37 -12.42 -6.63
N TYR A 96 -13.17 -11.53 -7.21
CA TYR A 96 -13.02 -10.09 -6.97
C TYR A 96 -13.16 -9.78 -5.48
N ILE A 97 -12.31 -8.88 -5.01
CA ILE A 97 -12.25 -8.49 -3.62
C ILE A 97 -13.21 -7.32 -3.41
N ALA A 98 -14.12 -7.47 -2.45
CA ALA A 98 -15.00 -6.40 -2.01
C ALA A 98 -14.31 -5.50 -0.96
N SER A 99 -13.46 -6.07 -0.10
CA SER A 99 -12.67 -5.31 0.87
C SER A 99 -11.52 -6.14 1.44
N PHE A 100 -10.57 -5.46 2.09
CA PHE A 100 -9.50 -6.09 2.87
C PHE A 100 -9.23 -5.33 4.18
N ALA A 101 -8.60 -5.95 5.17
CA ALA A 101 -8.15 -5.29 6.39
C ALA A 101 -6.83 -5.92 6.85
N TRP A 102 -5.86 -5.09 7.23
CA TRP A 102 -4.64 -5.54 7.88
C TRP A 102 -4.94 -6.07 9.28
N HIS A 103 -4.22 -7.11 9.72
CA HIS A 103 -4.24 -7.52 11.12
C HIS A 103 -3.54 -6.44 11.96
N PRO A 104 -4.10 -6.01 13.11
CA PRO A 104 -3.55 -4.88 13.88
C PRO A 104 -2.20 -5.17 14.53
N SER A 105 -1.91 -6.43 14.85
CA SER A 105 -0.71 -6.83 15.62
C SER A 105 0.10 -7.97 15.00
N SER A 106 -0.40 -8.64 13.97
CA SER A 106 0.28 -9.77 13.34
C SER A 106 0.87 -9.27 12.05
N GLN A 107 2.19 -9.29 11.97
CA GLN A 107 2.89 -8.84 10.79
C GLN A 107 2.47 -9.64 9.56
N ASN A 108 2.46 -8.97 8.41
CA ASN A 108 2.25 -9.58 7.11
C ASN A 108 0.91 -10.33 7.00
N ARG A 109 -0.09 -10.02 7.81
CA ARG A 109 -1.40 -10.66 7.74
C ARG A 109 -2.51 -9.68 7.40
N MET A 110 -3.40 -10.12 6.53
CA MET A 110 -4.64 -9.41 6.21
C MET A 110 -5.79 -10.39 6.07
N VAL A 111 -6.99 -9.89 6.32
CA VAL A 111 -8.24 -10.57 6.00
C VAL A 111 -8.83 -9.94 4.74
N VAL A 112 -9.34 -10.77 3.85
CA VAL A 112 -9.93 -10.36 2.58
C VAL A 112 -11.35 -10.88 2.50
N VAL A 113 -12.27 -10.03 2.05
CA VAL A 113 -13.66 -10.39 1.78
C VAL A 113 -13.88 -10.31 0.28
N ALA A 114 -14.22 -11.43 -0.33
CA ALA A 114 -14.54 -11.53 -1.74
C ALA A 114 -16.01 -11.13 -2.03
N SER A 115 -16.30 -10.80 -3.28
CA SER A 115 -17.64 -10.40 -3.75
C SER A 115 -18.68 -11.51 -3.62
N ASN A 116 -18.24 -12.78 -3.60
CA ASN A 116 -19.06 -13.96 -3.30
C ASN A 116 -19.33 -14.16 -1.79
N ARG A 117 -18.94 -13.19 -0.93
CA ARG A 117 -19.08 -13.20 0.52
C ARG A 117 -18.21 -14.21 1.26
N THR A 118 -17.20 -14.82 0.63
CA THR A 118 -16.20 -15.61 1.35
C THR A 118 -15.16 -14.70 1.98
N MET A 119 -14.67 -15.10 3.15
CA MET A 119 -13.61 -14.40 3.88
C MET A 119 -12.39 -15.32 4.01
N SER A 120 -11.20 -14.79 3.75
CA SER A 120 -9.94 -15.55 3.80
C SER A 120 -8.88 -14.80 4.60
N ASP A 121 -8.13 -15.53 5.43
CA ASP A 121 -6.85 -15.06 6.00
C ASP A 121 -5.76 -15.16 4.93
N PHE A 122 -4.94 -14.13 4.80
CA PHE A 122 -3.87 -14.06 3.80
C PHE A 122 -2.57 -13.55 4.41
N THR A 123 -1.48 -14.25 4.10
CA THR A 123 -0.12 -13.85 4.49
C THR A 123 0.60 -13.16 3.32
N VAL A 124 1.00 -11.92 3.52
CA VAL A 124 1.79 -11.11 2.59
C VAL A 124 3.27 -11.43 2.73
N PHE A 125 3.79 -12.33 1.89
CA PHE A 125 5.20 -12.69 1.94
C PHE A 125 6.11 -11.57 1.41
N GLU A 126 7.20 -11.30 2.11
CA GLU A 126 8.27 -10.43 1.62
C GLU A 126 9.01 -11.09 0.45
N ARG A 127 9.53 -10.27 -0.47
CA ARG A 127 10.49 -10.74 -1.45
C ARG A 127 11.87 -10.61 -0.82
N ILE A 128 12.50 -11.73 -0.49
CA ILE A 128 13.94 -11.74 -0.25
C ILE A 128 14.58 -11.63 -1.63
N SER A 129 15.21 -10.48 -1.91
CA SER A 129 16.11 -10.37 -3.05
C SER A 129 17.31 -11.26 -2.77
N LEU A 130 17.50 -12.32 -3.56
CA LEU A 130 18.77 -13.05 -3.59
C LEU A 130 19.82 -12.09 -4.18
N ALA A 131 20.49 -11.33 -3.33
CA ALA A 131 21.74 -10.71 -3.71
C ALA A 131 22.76 -11.83 -3.91
N TRP A 132 23.13 -12.09 -5.16
CA TRP A 132 24.21 -13.02 -5.46
C TRP A 132 25.47 -12.50 -4.78
N SER A 133 26.04 -13.29 -3.87
CA SER A 133 27.38 -13.02 -3.35
C SER A 133 28.35 -12.97 -4.52
N PRO A 134 29.30 -12.01 -4.59
CA PRO A 134 30.36 -12.10 -5.56
C PRO A 134 31.10 -13.41 -5.32
N VAL A 135 31.26 -14.18 -6.40
CA VAL A 135 32.12 -15.36 -6.41
C VAL A 135 33.54 -14.84 -6.24
N THR A 136 34.15 -15.07 -5.08
CA THR A 136 35.58 -14.84 -4.84
C THR A 136 36.43 -15.75 -5.70
#